data_AF-A0A916U488-F1
#
_entry.id   AF-A0A916U488-F1
#
_cell.length_a   1.000
_cell.length_b   1.000
_cell.length_c   1.000
_cell.angle_alpha   90.00
_cell.angle_beta   90.00
_cell.angle_gamma   90.00
#
_symmetry.space_group_name_H-M   'P 1'
#
loop_
_entity.id
_entity.type
_entity.pdbx_description
1 polymer ?
#
loop_
_entity_poly.entity_id
_entity_poly.type
_entity_poly.pdbx_seq_one_letter_code
_entity_poly.pdbx_strand_id
1 'polypeptide(L)'
;MFDQILNVVKEQMASNPQAAAAIPADKADDVHKEVASQIEQGLKGQATGQGGIGGILAAFGGGGSGNPVTGAIKGGLVSSLGSKFGLPPAVTGAVAAALPGILQKLASKATDPNDNSISLESITKGLGGGGGLSGALGNILGKF
;
A
#
# COMPACT_ATOMS: atom_id res chain seq x y z
N MET A 1 2.60 8.45 -6.71
CA MET A 1 1.74 7.56 -5.92
C MET A 1 2.16 7.50 -4.45
N PHE A 2 3.46 7.37 -4.14
CA PHE A 2 3.96 7.35 -2.76
C PHE A 2 3.38 8.45 -1.86
N ASP A 3 3.42 9.71 -2.28
CA ASP A 3 2.91 10.84 -1.48
C ASP A 3 1.43 10.70 -1.11
N GLN A 4 0.64 10.09 -1.98
CA GLN A 4 -0.78 9.86 -1.73
C GLN A 4 -1.00 8.73 -0.74
N ILE A 5 -0.19 7.67 -0.84
CA ILE A 5 -0.16 6.61 0.17
C ILE A 5 0.24 7.21 1.52
N LEU A 6 1.28 8.05 1.54
CA LEU A 6 1.75 8.74 2.74
C LEU A 6 0.64 9.62 3.35
N ASN A 7 -0.12 10.34 2.54
CA ASN A 7 -1.25 11.12 3.03
C ASN A 7 -2.33 10.23 3.66
N VAL A 8 -2.70 9.12 3.02
CA VAL A 8 -3.68 8.18 3.60
C VAL A 8 -3.16 7.53 4.89
N VAL A 9 -1.87 7.21 4.96
CA VAL A 9 -1.22 6.74 6.19
C VAL A 9 -1.37 7.79 7.29
N LYS A 10 -0.97 9.04 7.02
CA LYS A 10 -1.05 10.14 7.98
C LYS A 10 -2.49 10.36 8.46
N GLU A 11 -3.47 10.37 7.56
CA GLU A 11 -4.89 10.49 7.89
C GLU A 11 -5.38 9.34 8.79
N GLN A 12 -5.04 8.10 8.46
CA GLN A 12 -5.46 6.93 9.22
C GLN A 12 -4.80 6.89 10.61
N MET A 13 -3.52 7.29 10.69
CA MET A 13 -2.78 7.35 11.95
C MET A 13 -3.31 8.48 12.84
N ALA A 14 -3.62 9.65 12.27
CA ALA A 14 -4.29 10.74 12.99
C ALA A 14 -5.70 10.36 13.48
N SER A 15 -6.40 9.49 12.75
CA SER A 15 -7.71 8.96 13.14
C SER A 15 -7.65 7.84 14.18
N ASN A 16 -6.45 7.37 14.54
CA ASN A 16 -6.23 6.28 15.51
C ASN A 16 -5.28 6.74 16.63
N PRO A 17 -5.82 7.34 17.71
CA PRO A 17 -5.02 7.88 18.81
C PRO A 17 -4.08 6.85 19.46
N GLN A 18 -4.49 5.58 19.51
CA GLN A 18 -3.68 4.48 20.06
C GLN A 18 -2.46 4.18 19.19
N ALA A 19 -2.62 4.17 17.86
CA ALA A 19 -1.52 3.97 16.93
C ALA A 19 -0.59 5.20 16.86
N ALA A 20 -1.16 6.41 16.92
CA ALA A 20 -0.39 7.65 16.96
C ALA A 20 0.44 7.77 18.25
N ALA A 21 -0.15 7.49 19.42
CA ALA A 21 0.54 7.55 20.71
C ALA A 21 1.61 6.46 20.88
N ALA A 22 1.52 5.38 20.12
CA ALA A 22 2.50 4.29 20.14
C ALA A 22 3.82 4.68 19.45
N ILE A 23 3.82 5.68 18.55
CA ILE A 23 5.02 6.07 17.80
C ILE A 23 5.72 7.23 18.51
N PRO A 24 7.04 7.14 18.77
CA PRO A 24 7.82 8.28 19.26
C PRO A 24 7.68 9.50 18.34
N ALA A 25 7.42 10.68 18.90
CA ALA A 25 7.13 11.89 18.12
C ALA A 25 8.28 12.27 17.17
N ASP A 26 9.52 12.03 17.58
CA ASP A 26 10.74 12.24 16.79
C ASP A 26 10.86 11.28 15.59
N LYS A 27 10.14 10.15 15.61
CA LYS A 27 10.14 9.14 14.54
C LYS A 27 8.85 9.10 13.73
N ALA A 28 7.83 9.88 14.10
CA ALA A 28 6.49 9.79 13.51
C ALA A 28 6.50 9.92 11.99
N ASP A 29 7.17 10.95 11.46
CA ASP A 29 7.23 11.17 10.01
C ASP A 29 7.96 10.05 9.26
N ASP A 30 9.05 9.54 9.81
CA ASP A 30 9.82 8.47 9.16
C ASP A 30 9.12 7.11 9.26
N VAL A 31 8.41 6.85 10.35
CA VAL A 31 7.52 5.69 10.47
C VAL A 31 6.39 5.78 9.45
N HIS A 32 5.75 6.93 9.29
CA HIS A 32 4.70 7.11 8.26
C HIS A 32 5.24 6.88 6.85
N LYS A 33 6.44 7.39 6.52
CA LYS A 33 7.11 7.15 5.24
C LYS A 33 7.42 5.68 5.04
N GLU A 34 7.91 4.98 6.07
CA GLU A 34 8.18 3.55 5.98
C GLU A 34 6.89 2.75 5.77
N VAL A 35 5.83 3.05 6.50
CA VAL A 35 4.51 2.42 6.29
C VAL A 35 4.05 2.61 4.85
N ALA A 36 4.15 3.83 4.31
CA ALA A 36 3.79 4.12 2.93
C ALA A 36 4.67 3.33 1.94
N SER A 37 5.98 3.23 2.21
CA SER A 37 6.93 2.49 1.39
C SER A 37 6.62 0.99 1.36
N GLN A 38 6.28 0.40 2.51
CA GLN A 38 5.91 -1.02 2.60
C GLN A 38 4.60 -1.32 1.86
N ILE A 39 3.63 -0.41 1.93
CA ILE A 39 2.38 -0.54 1.16
C ILE A 39 2.68 -0.46 -0.33
N GLU A 40 3.46 0.53 -0.78
CA GLU A 40 3.82 0.67 -2.19
C GLU A 40 4.58 -0.57 -2.69
N GLN A 41 5.54 -1.08 -1.91
CA GLN A 41 6.30 -2.28 -2.25
C GLN A 41 5.41 -3.53 -2.32
N GLY A 42 4.49 -3.73 -1.38
CA GLY A 42 3.57 -4.87 -1.43
C GLY A 42 2.58 -4.78 -2.60
N LEU A 43 2.11 -3.58 -2.93
CA LEU A 43 1.30 -3.35 -4.14
C LEU A 43 2.12 -3.62 -5.42
N LYS A 44 3.36 -3.15 -5.50
CA LYS A 44 4.28 -3.47 -6.61
C LYS A 44 4.51 -4.97 -6.74
N GLY A 45 4.81 -5.65 -5.64
CA GLY A 45 5.01 -7.10 -5.61
C GLY A 45 3.79 -7.86 -6.13
N GLN A 46 2.58 -7.45 -5.74
CA GLN A 46 1.34 -8.03 -6.25
C GLN A 46 1.14 -7.74 -7.74
N ALA A 47 1.41 -6.52 -8.19
CA ALA A 47 1.30 -6.12 -9.60
C ALA A 47 2.25 -6.90 -10.51
N THR A 48 3.43 -7.27 -10.02
CA THR A 48 4.41 -8.09 -10.76
C THR A 48 4.19 -9.60 -10.59
N GLY A 49 3.37 -10.02 -9.63
CA GLY A 49 3.06 -11.42 -9.36
C GLY A 49 1.90 -11.97 -10.20
N GLN A 50 1.47 -13.20 -9.89
CA GLN A 50 0.42 -13.92 -10.64
C GLN A 50 -0.95 -13.21 -10.69
N GLY A 51 -1.20 -12.21 -9.86
CA GLY A 51 -2.44 -11.43 -9.87
C GLY A 51 -2.42 -10.23 -10.82
N GLY A 52 -1.25 -9.69 -11.16
CA GLY A 52 -1.17 -8.45 -11.93
C GLY A 52 -1.93 -7.28 -11.30
N ILE A 53 -2.24 -6.28 -12.12
CA ILE A 53 -3.09 -5.15 -11.71
C ILE A 53 -4.52 -5.60 -11.41
N GLY A 54 -5.02 -6.63 -12.11
CA GLY A 54 -6.34 -7.21 -11.85
C GLY A 54 -6.46 -7.80 -10.44
N GLY A 55 -5.39 -8.37 -9.91
CA GLY A 55 -5.31 -8.89 -8.54
C GLY A 55 -5.31 -7.79 -7.50
N ILE A 56 -4.72 -6.62 -7.80
CA ILE A 56 -4.81 -5.43 -6.94
C ILE A 56 -6.24 -4.86 -6.96
N LEU A 57 -6.88 -4.87 -8.12
CA LEU A 57 -8.28 -4.45 -8.23
C LEU A 57 -9.23 -5.40 -7.51
N ALA A 58 -9.06 -6.70 -7.65
CA ALA A 58 -9.83 -7.69 -6.91
C ALA A 58 -9.59 -7.55 -5.39
N ALA A 59 -8.36 -7.24 -4.99
CA ALA A 59 -7.98 -6.90 -3.63
C ALA A 59 -8.72 -5.67 -3.08
N PHE A 60 -8.91 -4.64 -3.90
CA PHE A 60 -9.62 -3.41 -3.53
C PHE A 60 -11.15 -3.54 -3.60
N GLY A 61 -11.68 -4.26 -4.58
CA GLY A 61 -13.12 -4.50 -4.74
C GLY A 61 -13.67 -5.62 -3.84
N GLY A 62 -12.81 -6.50 -3.32
CA GLY A 62 -13.20 -7.67 -2.53
C GLY A 62 -13.48 -7.43 -1.05
N GLY A 63 -13.30 -6.20 -0.54
CA GLY A 63 -13.77 -5.78 0.79
C GLY A 63 -13.32 -6.61 2.02
N GLY A 64 -12.33 -7.51 1.90
CA GLY A 64 -12.05 -8.53 2.89
C GLY A 64 -10.72 -8.40 3.64
N SER A 65 -10.77 -8.47 4.98
CA SER A 65 -9.63 -8.58 5.91
C SER A 65 -8.78 -9.87 5.79
N GLY A 66 -8.80 -10.54 4.64
CA GLY A 66 -8.10 -11.80 4.37
C GLY A 66 -7.30 -11.81 3.07
N ASN A 67 -7.07 -10.65 2.47
CA ASN A 67 -6.38 -10.54 1.20
C ASN A 67 -4.87 -10.86 1.34
N PRO A 68 -4.28 -11.75 0.51
CA PRO A 68 -2.85 -12.08 0.54
C PRO A 68 -1.94 -10.85 0.45
N VAL A 69 -2.38 -9.79 -0.24
CA VAL A 69 -1.65 -8.52 -0.32
C VAL A 69 -1.51 -7.86 1.06
N THR A 70 -2.58 -7.85 1.86
CA THR A 70 -2.56 -7.29 3.22
C THR A 70 -1.60 -8.08 4.11
N GLY A 71 -1.57 -9.41 3.98
CA GLY A 71 -0.65 -10.27 4.72
C GLY A 71 0.82 -9.99 4.39
N ALA A 72 1.14 -9.88 3.09
CA ALA A 72 2.49 -9.58 2.62
C ALA A 72 2.98 -8.20 3.11
N ILE A 73 2.14 -7.16 2.95
CA ILE A 73 2.46 -5.81 3.44
C ILE A 73 2.64 -5.82 4.96
N LYS A 74 1.77 -6.51 5.70
CA LYS A 74 1.86 -6.62 7.16
C LYS A 74 3.18 -7.25 7.60
N GLY A 75 3.62 -8.33 6.96
CA GLY A 75 4.89 -8.99 7.27
C GLY A 75 6.10 -8.07 7.06
N GLY A 76 6.17 -7.43 5.88
CA GLY A 76 7.24 -6.47 5.57
C GLY A 76 7.23 -5.26 6.51
N LEU A 77 6.04 -4.78 6.86
CA LEU A 77 5.86 -3.66 7.77
C LEU A 77 6.35 -3.94 9.18
N VAL A 78 5.92 -5.05 9.79
CA VAL A 78 6.35 -5.44 11.14
C VAL A 78 7.85 -5.65 11.18
N SER A 79 8.42 -6.30 10.15
CA SER A 79 9.86 -6.50 10.04
C SER A 79 10.61 -5.18 9.92
N SER A 80 10.17 -4.27 9.04
CA SER A 80 10.86 -3.00 8.80
C SER A 80 10.80 -2.08 10.02
N LEU A 81 9.63 -1.96 10.65
CA LEU A 81 9.45 -1.13 11.85
C LEU A 81 10.24 -1.66 13.05
N GLY A 82 10.27 -2.98 13.25
CA GLY A 82 11.07 -3.60 14.30
C GLY A 82 12.58 -3.43 14.05
N SER A 83 13.05 -3.77 12.85
CA SER A 83 14.49 -3.82 12.53
C SER A 83 15.10 -2.46 12.24
N LYS A 84 14.42 -1.55 11.54
CA LYS A 84 14.97 -0.21 11.19
C LYS A 84 14.81 0.81 12.31
N PHE A 85 13.64 0.82 12.95
CA PHE A 85 13.30 1.87 13.92
C PHE A 85 13.47 1.41 15.38
N GLY A 86 13.71 0.12 15.60
CA GLY A 86 13.81 -0.46 16.94
C GLY A 86 12.48 -0.42 17.70
N LEU A 87 11.35 -0.40 16.99
CA LEU A 87 10.04 -0.26 17.62
C LEU A 87 9.62 -1.58 18.30
N PRO A 88 9.06 -1.52 19.52
CA PRO A 88 8.67 -2.71 20.23
C PRO A 88 7.43 -3.37 19.59
N PRO A 89 7.19 -4.68 19.83
CA PRO A 89 6.09 -5.43 19.22
C PRO A 89 4.70 -4.82 19.42
N ALA A 90 4.48 -4.12 20.54
CA ALA A 90 3.22 -3.42 20.80
C ALA A 90 2.97 -2.30 19.79
N VAL A 91 4.01 -1.54 19.43
CA VAL A 91 3.93 -0.43 18.48
C VAL A 91 3.80 -0.96 17.07
N THR A 92 4.65 -1.91 16.67
CA THR A 92 4.56 -2.52 15.33
C THR A 92 3.22 -3.24 15.12
N GLY A 93 2.69 -3.87 16.18
CA GLY A 93 1.36 -4.47 16.19
C GLY A 93 0.23 -3.45 16.02
N ALA A 94 0.29 -2.31 16.69
CA ALA A 94 -0.70 -1.23 16.55
C ALA A 94 -0.71 -0.64 15.14
N VAL A 95 0.46 -0.37 14.56
CA VAL A 95 0.57 0.13 13.17
C VAL A 95 0.09 -0.93 12.18
N ALA A 96 0.44 -2.20 12.39
CA ALA A 96 -0.05 -3.32 11.58
C ALA A 96 -1.57 -3.52 11.68
N ALA A 97 -2.19 -3.20 12.82
CA ALA A 97 -3.63 -3.23 13.01
C ALA A 97 -4.35 -2.08 12.30
N ALA A 98 -3.66 -0.96 12.05
CA ALA A 98 -4.19 0.15 11.26
C ALA A 98 -4.16 -0.13 9.75
N LEU A 99 -3.29 -1.05 9.28
CA LEU A 99 -3.09 -1.37 7.87
C LEU A 99 -4.37 -1.68 7.09
N PRO A 100 -5.32 -2.51 7.58
CA PRO A 100 -6.58 -2.76 6.87
C PRO A 100 -7.35 -1.47 6.56
N GLY A 101 -7.41 -0.53 7.51
CA GLY A 101 -8.06 0.77 7.32
C GLY A 101 -7.33 1.67 6.32
N ILE A 102 -5.99 1.62 6.29
CA ILE A 102 -5.18 2.32 5.28
C ILE A 102 -5.51 1.77 3.89
N LEU A 103 -5.47 0.45 3.72
CA LEU A 103 -5.76 -0.21 2.44
C LEU A 103 -7.21 0.01 2.00
N GLN A 104 -8.16 0.03 2.92
CA GLN A 104 -9.56 0.33 2.62
C GLN A 104 -9.72 1.77 2.13
N LYS A 105 -9.08 2.76 2.78
CA LYS A 105 -9.08 4.15 2.31
C LYS A 105 -8.43 4.30 0.93
N LEU A 106 -7.33 3.58 0.68
CA LEU A 106 -6.70 3.54 -0.64
C LEU A 106 -7.63 2.97 -1.71
N ALA A 107 -8.32 1.87 -1.40
CA ALA A 107 -9.31 1.27 -2.29
C ALA A 107 -10.47 2.24 -2.57
N SER A 108 -11.01 2.89 -1.54
CA SER A 108 -12.08 3.88 -1.70
C SER A 108 -11.65 5.02 -2.61
N LYS A 109 -10.45 5.57 -2.43
CA LYS A 109 -9.90 6.61 -3.33
C LYS A 109 -9.69 6.09 -4.76
N ALA A 110 -9.14 4.89 -4.91
CA ALA A 110 -8.96 4.21 -6.21
C ALA A 110 -10.24 4.05 -7.03
N THR A 111 -11.39 3.96 -6.36
CA THR A 111 -12.71 3.77 -6.98
C THR A 111 -13.59 5.01 -6.97
N ASP A 112 -13.15 6.12 -6.38
CA ASP A 112 -13.94 7.35 -6.30
C ASP A 112 -13.83 8.16 -7.61
N PRO A 113 -14.91 8.31 -8.39
CA PRO A 113 -14.89 9.08 -9.63
C PRO A 113 -14.59 10.58 -9.42
N ASN A 114 -14.69 11.07 -8.18
CA ASN A 114 -14.41 12.47 -7.84
C ASN A 114 -13.00 12.67 -7.24
N ASP A 115 -12.28 11.58 -6.89
CA ASP A 115 -10.92 11.64 -6.34
C ASP A 115 -9.91 11.04 -7.33
N ASN A 116 -9.31 11.91 -8.15
CA ASN A 116 -8.29 11.51 -9.11
C ASN A 116 -6.89 11.38 -8.51
N SER A 117 -6.73 11.54 -7.18
CA SER A 117 -5.42 11.40 -6.56
C SER A 117 -4.91 9.98 -6.75
N ILE A 118 -5.58 9.00 -6.17
CA ILE A 118 -5.27 7.60 -6.34
C ILE A 118 -6.29 7.07 -7.31
N SER A 119 -5.97 7.03 -8.60
CA SER A 119 -6.83 6.42 -9.62
C SER A 119 -6.21 5.12 -10.11
N LEU A 120 -7.04 4.28 -10.73
CA LEU A 120 -6.59 3.11 -11.49
C LEU A 120 -5.48 3.46 -12.48
N GLU A 121 -5.56 4.63 -13.10
CA GLU A 121 -4.56 5.12 -14.04
C GLU A 121 -3.25 5.53 -13.33
N SER A 122 -3.33 6.17 -12.16
CA SER A 122 -2.15 6.48 -11.34
C SER A 122 -1.47 5.23 -10.78
N ILE A 123 -2.26 4.20 -10.43
CA ILE A 123 -1.77 2.90 -9.99
C ILE A 123 -1.10 2.16 -11.16
N THR A 124 -1.75 2.10 -12.33
CA THR A 124 -1.17 1.46 -13.52
C THR A 124 0.07 2.18 -14.02
N LYS A 125 0.14 3.52 -13.98
CA LYS A 125 1.36 4.27 -14.30
C LYS A 125 2.46 4.10 -13.24
N GLY A 126 2.09 4.16 -11.96
CA GLY A 126 3.02 4.08 -10.83
C GLY A 126 3.59 2.67 -10.59
N LEU A 127 2.83 1.63 -10.94
CA LEU A 127 3.24 0.22 -10.80
C LEU A 127 3.66 -0.41 -12.14
N GLY A 128 3.07 0.04 -13.25
CA GLY A 128 3.24 -0.53 -14.59
C GLY A 128 4.25 0.18 -15.48
N GLY A 129 4.90 1.25 -15.02
CA GLY A 129 5.95 2.01 -15.73
C GLY A 129 7.23 1.24 -16.13
N GLY A 130 7.18 -0.08 -16.18
CA GLY A 130 8.29 -0.95 -16.59
C GLY A 130 7.88 -2.24 -17.32
N GLY A 131 6.67 -2.34 -17.90
CA GLY A 131 6.35 -3.42 -18.86
C GLY A 131 5.09 -4.25 -18.61
N GLY A 132 4.25 -3.91 -17.63
CA GLY A 132 2.95 -4.55 -17.45
C GLY A 132 1.95 -4.03 -18.48
N LEU A 133 1.29 -4.91 -19.23
CA LEU A 133 0.34 -4.62 -20.32
C LEU A 133 0.95 -4.00 -21.59
N SER A 134 1.63 -2.85 -21.56
CA SER A 134 2.21 -2.28 -22.79
C SER A 134 3.37 -3.11 -23.36
N GLY A 135 4.17 -3.73 -22.49
CA GLY A 135 5.24 -4.65 -22.90
C GLY A 135 4.69 -5.98 -23.40
N ALA A 136 3.65 -6.51 -22.74
CA ALA A 136 2.97 -7.74 -23.16
C ALA A 136 2.24 -7.56 -24.51
N LEU A 137 1.56 -6.43 -24.71
CA LEU A 137 0.89 -6.10 -25.96
C LEU A 137 1.91 -5.72 -27.06
N GLY A 138 3.01 -5.04 -26.72
CA GLY A 138 4.11 -4.77 -27.65
C GLY A 138 4.80 -6.03 -28.14
N ASN A 139 5.00 -7.03 -27.28
CA ASN A 139 5.56 -8.34 -27.67
C ASN A 139 4.61 -9.19 -28.51
N ILE A 140 3.30 -9.02 -28.34
CA ILE A 140 2.28 -9.73 -29.13
C ILE A 140 2.09 -9.03 -30.49
N LEU A 141 2.08 -7.69 -30.51
CA LEU A 141 1.88 -6.91 -31.73
C LEU A 141 3.14 -6.85 -32.60
N GLY A 142 4.34 -6.93 -32.01
CA GLY A 142 5.61 -7.03 -32.73
C GLY A 142 5.96 -8.43 -33.23
N LYS A 143 5.08 -9.42 -33.02
CA LYS A 143 5.24 -10.81 -33.47
C LYS A 143 4.30 -11.17 -34.65
N PHE A 144 3.68 -10.16 -35.25
CA PHE A 144 3.00 -10.21 -36.55
C PHE A 144 3.77 -9.36 -37.56
#